data_AF-A0A0P7C3T4-F1
#
_entry.id   AF-A0A0P7C3T4-F1
#
_cell.length_a   1.000
_cell.length_b   1.000
_cell.length_c   1.000
_cell.angle_alpha   90.00
_cell.angle_beta   90.00
_cell.angle_gamma   90.00
#
_symmetry.space_group_name_H-M   'P 1'
#
loop_
_entity.id
_entity.type
_entity.pdbx_description
1 polymer ?
#
loop_
_entity_poly.entity_id
_entity_poly.type
_entity_poly.pdbx_seq_one_letter_code
_entity_poly.pdbx_strand_id
1 'polypeptide(L)'
;MAVVDRDGAIDGDARWDFFVSYTQADRSWAEWISWKLEEDGYRVLVQAWDLVPGTNWVFGMQEGVTRSERTLAVLSTAYTKSVYGSAEWQAAWRADPTGARRKLLVARVEDCDRPGMLGQVVSFDLFGLAQDDARDELLKAAKLAVTGARAKPSTEPPFPPAATTTSPAPAPPGTGLRPEPAPRSAASHPAGPIQIGTVSAPGGTAIGVNHGRVIQRSDGERPSPRNDGQAG
;
A
#
# COMPACT_ATOMS: atom_id res chain seq x y z
N MET A 1 22.14 2.57 45.74
CA MET A 1 22.85 3.34 44.70
C MET A 1 21.92 3.37 43.51
N ALA A 2 21.14 4.45 43.38
CA ALA A 2 20.13 4.61 42.34
C ALA A 2 20.82 5.19 41.10
N VAL A 3 20.76 4.45 39.98
CA VAL A 3 21.08 5.02 38.67
C VAL A 3 19.85 5.75 38.18
N VAL A 4 20.04 7.05 38.01
CA VAL A 4 19.08 8.04 37.53
C VAL A 4 18.78 7.79 36.06
N ASP A 5 17.49 7.61 35.76
CA ASP A 5 16.92 7.66 34.43
C ASP A 5 16.83 9.14 33.99
N ARG A 6 17.39 9.47 32.83
CA ARG A 6 17.31 10.80 32.20
C ARG A 6 17.39 10.67 30.69
N ASP A 7 16.22 10.65 30.07
CA ASP A 7 15.77 11.49 28.95
C ASP A 7 14.49 10.81 28.40
N GLY A 8 13.27 11.28 28.61
CA GLY A 8 12.82 12.67 28.54
C GLY A 8 11.60 12.81 27.62
N ALA A 9 10.72 11.82 27.58
CA ALA A 9 9.31 11.91 27.18
C ALA A 9 8.62 10.58 27.59
N ILE A 10 7.87 10.59 28.68
CA ILE A 10 6.88 9.54 28.92
C ILE A 10 5.69 9.83 28.01
N ASP A 11 5.65 9.24 26.82
CA ASP A 11 4.39 9.11 26.07
C ASP A 11 3.49 8.14 26.85
N GLY A 12 2.86 8.67 27.91
CA GLY A 12 2.02 7.91 28.85
C GLY A 12 0.75 7.32 28.23
N ASP A 13 0.51 7.56 26.94
CA ASP A 13 -0.70 7.14 26.22
C ASP A 13 -0.43 6.03 25.19
N ALA A 14 0.81 5.84 24.74
CA ALA A 14 1.16 4.84 23.74
C ALA A 14 1.50 3.49 24.39
N ARG A 15 0.61 2.52 24.19
CA ARG A 15 0.71 1.19 24.80
C ARG A 15 1.56 0.22 23.98
N TRP A 16 1.64 0.44 22.68
CA TRP A 16 2.27 -0.50 21.74
C TRP A 16 3.25 0.23 20.82
N ASP A 17 4.31 -0.46 20.43
CA ASP A 17 5.31 0.09 19.51
C ASP A 17 4.79 -0.03 18.05
N PHE A 18 4.07 -1.11 17.75
CA PHE A 18 3.43 -1.35 16.46
C PHE A 18 1.98 -1.81 16.60
N PHE A 19 1.10 -1.30 15.74
CA PHE A 19 -0.18 -1.91 15.39
C PHE A 19 -0.09 -2.49 13.98
N VAL A 20 -0.40 -3.77 13.81
CA VAL A 20 -0.34 -4.46 12.50
C VAL A 20 -1.72 -4.46 11.85
N SER A 21 -1.87 -3.66 10.79
CA SER A 21 -3.09 -3.55 9.97
C SER A 21 -2.99 -4.48 8.77
N TYR A 22 -3.98 -5.35 8.59
CA TYR A 22 -3.98 -6.38 7.54
C TYR A 22 -5.41 -6.73 7.10
N THR A 23 -5.57 -7.46 5.99
CA THR A 23 -6.86 -8.07 5.64
C THR A 23 -6.88 -9.54 6.01
N GLN A 24 -8.07 -10.14 6.16
CA GLN A 24 -8.18 -11.56 6.49
C GLN A 24 -7.40 -12.50 5.54
N ALA A 25 -7.23 -12.11 4.26
CA ALA A 25 -6.43 -12.88 3.30
C ALA A 25 -4.93 -12.90 3.65
N ASP A 26 -4.45 -11.87 4.35
CA ASP A 26 -3.05 -11.66 4.71
C ASP A 26 -2.77 -12.06 6.18
N ARG A 27 -3.70 -12.78 6.82
CA ARG A 27 -3.60 -13.13 8.26
C ARG A 27 -2.29 -13.83 8.61
N SER A 28 -1.86 -14.80 7.82
CA SER A 28 -0.62 -15.54 8.06
C SER A 28 0.60 -14.63 8.06
N TRP A 29 0.64 -13.64 7.15
CA TRP A 29 1.69 -12.62 7.12
C TRP A 29 1.63 -11.72 8.34
N ALA A 30 0.44 -11.27 8.74
CA ALA A 30 0.29 -10.43 9.92
C ALA A 30 0.74 -11.14 11.20
N GLU A 31 0.39 -12.42 11.39
CA GLU A 31 0.84 -13.23 12.52
C GLU A 31 2.36 -13.43 12.49
N TRP A 32 2.95 -13.75 11.33
CA TRP A 32 4.39 -13.92 11.20
C TRP A 32 5.18 -12.64 11.47
N ILE A 33 4.73 -11.50 10.92
CA ILE A 33 5.34 -10.18 11.16
C ILE A 33 5.28 -9.85 12.65
N SER A 34 4.10 -9.99 13.26
CA SER A 34 3.90 -9.68 14.68
C SER A 34 4.80 -10.53 15.56
N TRP A 35 4.93 -11.83 15.24
CA TRP A 35 5.79 -12.75 15.98
C TRP A 35 7.26 -12.32 15.94
N LYS A 36 7.75 -11.99 14.74
CA LYS A 36 9.15 -11.57 14.59
C LYS A 36 9.46 -10.26 15.28
N LEU A 37 8.51 -9.33 15.32
CA LEU A 37 8.65 -8.09 16.06
C LEU A 37 8.66 -8.32 17.58
N GLU A 38 7.78 -9.19 18.11
CA GLU A 38 7.79 -9.52 19.54
C GLU A 38 9.07 -10.27 19.96
N GLU A 39 9.60 -11.16 19.13
CA GLU A 39 10.89 -11.83 19.37
C GLU A 39 12.07 -10.84 19.49
N ASP A 40 11.99 -9.67 18.84
CA ASP A 40 12.99 -8.59 18.92
C ASP A 40 12.68 -7.57 20.03
N GLY A 41 11.65 -7.84 20.85
CA GLY A 41 11.32 -7.06 22.05
C GLY A 41 10.33 -5.91 21.85
N TYR A 42 9.71 -5.78 20.68
CA TYR A 42 8.66 -4.80 20.45
C TYR A 42 7.31 -5.26 21.02
N ARG A 43 6.52 -4.32 21.55
CA ARG A 43 5.12 -4.55 21.92
C ARG A 43 4.24 -4.38 20.69
N VAL A 44 3.58 -5.46 20.28
CA VAL A 44 2.75 -5.46 19.06
C VAL A 44 1.29 -5.67 19.42
N LEU A 45 0.41 -4.91 18.76
CA LEU A 45 -1.03 -5.17 18.75
C LEU A 45 -1.42 -5.75 17.39
N VAL A 46 -2.06 -6.92 17.38
CA VAL A 46 -2.55 -7.58 16.16
C VAL A 46 -3.89 -8.26 16.39
N GLN A 47 -4.86 -7.95 15.53
CA GLN A 47 -6.22 -8.48 15.63
C GLN A 47 -6.27 -10.00 15.81
N ALA A 48 -5.41 -10.73 15.10
CA ALA A 48 -5.39 -12.19 15.08
C ALA A 48 -5.20 -12.84 16.45
N TRP A 49 -4.54 -12.14 17.38
CA TRP A 49 -4.20 -12.65 18.72
C TRP A 49 -5.01 -11.95 19.82
N ASP A 50 -5.29 -10.67 19.63
CA ASP A 50 -5.91 -9.83 20.66
C ASP A 50 -7.45 -9.87 20.65
N LEU A 51 -8.07 -10.44 19.61
CA LEU A 51 -9.52 -10.68 19.59
C LEU A 51 -9.91 -12.02 20.20
N VAL A 52 -10.10 -11.99 21.52
CA VAL A 52 -10.64 -13.10 22.30
C VAL A 52 -12.10 -12.84 22.69
N PRO A 53 -12.92 -13.87 22.98
CA PRO A 53 -14.31 -13.67 23.38
C PRO A 53 -14.48 -12.62 24.49
N GLY A 54 -15.34 -11.63 24.26
CA GLY A 54 -15.58 -10.51 25.18
C GLY A 54 -14.91 -9.18 24.78
N THR A 55 -14.06 -9.15 23.75
CA THR A 55 -13.44 -7.90 23.26
C THR A 55 -14.36 -7.09 22.36
N ASN A 56 -14.37 -5.76 22.52
CA ASN A 56 -15.08 -4.83 21.62
C ASN A 56 -14.18 -4.41 20.44
N TRP A 57 -14.45 -4.99 19.28
CA TRP A 57 -13.70 -4.83 18.04
C TRP A 57 -13.51 -3.38 17.57
N VAL A 58 -14.59 -2.59 17.57
CA VAL A 58 -14.57 -1.21 17.07
C VAL A 58 -13.67 -0.32 17.94
N PHE A 59 -13.62 -0.62 19.24
CA PHE A 59 -12.73 0.08 20.16
C PHE A 59 -11.28 -0.35 19.98
N GLY A 60 -11.03 -1.64 19.71
CA GLY A 60 -9.68 -2.19 19.49
C GLY A 60 -8.94 -1.58 18.28
N MET A 61 -9.65 -1.34 17.16
CA MET A 61 -9.04 -0.69 15.99
C MET A 61 -8.71 0.79 16.24
N GLN A 62 -9.63 1.53 16.87
CA GLN A 62 -9.40 2.92 17.25
C GLN A 62 -8.24 3.02 18.25
N GLU A 63 -8.18 2.12 19.23
CA GLU A 63 -7.08 1.98 20.19
C GLU A 63 -5.76 1.70 19.48
N GLY A 64 -5.70 0.76 18.54
CA GLY A 64 -4.47 0.42 17.82
C GLY A 64 -3.91 1.58 17.00
N VAL A 65 -4.77 2.38 16.39
CA VAL A 65 -4.33 3.59 15.68
C VAL A 65 -3.93 4.73 16.64
N THR A 66 -4.60 4.84 17.79
CA THR A 66 -4.42 5.99 18.70
C THR A 66 -3.32 5.75 19.74
N ARG A 67 -3.21 4.54 20.28
CA ARG A 67 -2.22 4.09 21.27
C ARG A 67 -1.05 3.32 20.65
N SER A 68 -1.11 3.16 19.34
CA SER A 68 -0.04 2.88 18.37
C SER A 68 1.03 3.98 18.27
N GLU A 69 2.28 3.73 18.64
CA GLU A 69 3.37 4.60 18.17
C GLU A 69 3.43 4.60 16.63
N ARG A 70 3.29 3.42 16.02
CA ARG A 70 3.34 3.22 14.57
C ARG A 70 2.31 2.19 14.11
N THR A 71 1.78 2.40 12.92
CA THR A 71 0.95 1.43 12.19
C THR A 71 1.80 0.79 11.10
N LEU A 72 1.86 -0.54 11.07
CA LEU A 72 2.46 -1.34 10.00
C LEU A 72 1.34 -1.92 9.14
N ALA A 73 1.20 -1.42 7.92
CA ALA A 73 0.23 -1.91 6.96
C ALA A 73 0.83 -3.07 6.15
N VAL A 74 0.19 -4.23 6.21
CA VAL A 74 0.52 -5.42 5.42
C VAL A 74 -0.14 -5.27 4.04
N LEU A 75 0.63 -4.81 3.07
CA LEU A 75 0.14 -4.42 1.76
C LEU A 75 0.14 -5.61 0.78
N SER A 76 -1.05 -5.90 0.26
CA SER A 76 -1.33 -6.89 -0.78
C SER A 76 -2.39 -6.37 -1.75
N THR A 77 -2.66 -7.12 -2.82
CA THR A 77 -3.77 -6.81 -3.75
C THR A 77 -5.12 -6.82 -3.02
N ALA A 78 -5.30 -7.67 -2.01
CA ALA A 78 -6.51 -7.69 -1.20
C ALA A 78 -6.63 -6.43 -0.32
N TYR A 79 -5.52 -5.97 0.24
CA TYR A 79 -5.46 -4.76 1.06
C TYR A 79 -5.84 -3.50 0.29
N THR A 80 -5.36 -3.35 -0.95
CA THR A 80 -5.69 -2.17 -1.80
C THR A 80 -7.17 -2.06 -2.13
N LYS A 81 -7.91 -3.18 -2.12
CA LYS A 81 -9.34 -3.25 -2.39
C LYS A 81 -10.20 -3.15 -1.12
N SER A 82 -9.58 -3.17 0.06
CA SER A 82 -10.28 -3.15 1.35
C SER A 82 -10.59 -1.74 1.82
N VAL A 83 -11.89 -1.44 1.95
CA VAL A 83 -12.39 -0.18 2.52
C VAL A 83 -12.00 -0.03 3.99
N TYR A 84 -11.92 -1.14 4.74
CA TYR A 84 -11.59 -1.12 6.17
C TYR A 84 -10.09 -0.94 6.42
N GLY A 85 -9.21 -1.56 5.62
CA GLY A 85 -7.77 -1.30 5.68
C GLY A 85 -7.45 0.18 5.40
N SER A 86 -8.25 0.79 4.52
CA SER A 86 -8.10 2.21 4.14
C SER A 86 -8.23 3.19 5.29
N ALA A 87 -9.13 2.98 6.25
CA ALA A 87 -9.33 3.94 7.34
C ALA A 87 -8.15 4.00 8.33
N GLU A 88 -7.54 2.84 8.59
CA GLU A 88 -6.48 2.66 9.60
C GLU A 88 -5.16 3.32 9.17
N TRP A 89 -4.66 2.97 7.98
CA TRP A 89 -3.43 3.58 7.49
C TRP A 89 -3.63 5.07 7.16
N GLN A 90 -4.83 5.50 6.73
CA GLN A 90 -5.11 6.91 6.48
C GLN A 90 -5.05 7.75 7.75
N ALA A 91 -5.44 7.20 8.91
CA ALA A 91 -5.33 7.89 10.18
C ALA A 91 -3.87 8.05 10.61
N ALA A 92 -3.05 7.00 10.47
CA ALA A 92 -1.61 7.07 10.71
C ALA A 92 -0.92 8.08 9.78
N TRP A 93 -1.26 8.07 8.49
CA TRP A 93 -0.76 9.02 7.51
C TRP A 93 -1.18 10.47 7.84
N ARG A 94 -2.45 10.71 8.19
CA ARG A 94 -2.93 12.05 8.58
C ARG A 94 -2.24 12.59 9.83
N ALA A 95 -1.86 11.71 10.76
CA ALA A 95 -1.14 12.10 11.97
C ALA A 95 0.35 12.45 11.70
N ASP A 96 0.94 11.94 10.63
CA ASP A 96 2.31 12.27 10.21
C ASP A 96 2.43 12.35 8.67
N PRO A 97 1.88 13.41 8.04
CA PRO A 97 1.85 13.52 6.58
C PRO A 97 3.24 13.63 5.95
N THR A 98 4.22 14.11 6.73
CA THR A 98 5.63 14.23 6.30
C THR A 98 6.42 12.93 6.47
N GLY A 99 5.91 11.97 7.26
CA GLY A 99 6.62 10.75 7.61
C GLY A 99 7.80 10.95 8.56
N ALA A 100 7.97 12.13 9.17
CA ALA A 100 9.12 12.45 10.01
C ALA A 100 9.21 11.57 11.26
N ARG A 101 8.05 11.13 11.78
CA ARG A 101 7.94 10.23 12.93
C ARG A 101 7.78 8.78 12.49
N ARG A 102 7.63 8.53 11.18
CA ARG A 102 7.43 7.22 10.57
C ARG A 102 6.23 6.50 11.19
N LYS A 103 5.13 7.22 11.41
CA LYS A 103 3.90 6.63 11.99
C LYS A 103 3.25 5.57 11.11
N LEU A 104 3.53 5.57 9.81
CA LEU A 104 3.05 4.56 8.87
C LEU A 104 4.23 3.84 8.21
N LEU A 105 4.30 2.52 8.42
CA LEU A 105 5.17 1.60 7.71
C LEU A 105 4.33 0.78 6.74
N VAL A 106 4.86 0.54 5.54
CA VAL A 106 4.18 -0.25 4.52
C VAL A 106 5.04 -1.45 4.16
N ALA A 107 4.62 -2.63 4.60
CA ALA A 107 5.28 -3.91 4.33
C ALA A 107 4.57 -4.59 3.15
N ARG A 108 5.22 -4.71 2.00
CA ARG A 108 4.65 -5.37 0.82
C ARG A 108 4.87 -6.87 0.91
N VAL A 109 3.78 -7.63 0.99
CA VAL A 109 3.79 -9.11 1.03
C VAL A 109 3.39 -9.72 -0.31
N GLU A 110 3.00 -8.88 -1.26
CA GLU A 110 2.68 -9.22 -2.64
C GLU A 110 3.20 -8.09 -3.54
N ASP A 111 3.63 -8.43 -4.76
CA ASP A 111 3.97 -7.44 -5.78
C ASP A 111 2.67 -6.89 -6.40
N CYS A 112 2.13 -5.83 -5.80
CA CYS A 112 0.88 -5.22 -6.25
C CYS A 112 1.02 -3.70 -6.48
N ASP A 113 0.06 -3.15 -7.24
CA ASP A 113 -0.06 -1.72 -7.45
C ASP A 113 -0.26 -0.97 -6.12
N ARG A 114 0.25 0.27 -6.06
CA ARG A 114 0.19 1.15 -4.88
C ARG A 114 -0.60 2.42 -5.18
N PRO A 115 -1.94 2.36 -5.19
CA PRO A 115 -2.75 3.50 -5.58
C PRO A 115 -2.69 4.63 -4.53
N GLY A 116 -2.75 5.87 -5.02
CA GLY A 116 -2.94 7.05 -4.19
C GLY A 116 -1.81 7.29 -3.18
N MET A 117 -2.19 7.57 -1.93
CA MET A 117 -1.24 7.96 -0.87
C MET A 117 -0.30 6.83 -0.45
N LEU A 118 -0.68 5.56 -0.62
CA LEU A 118 0.20 4.42 -0.33
C LEU A 118 1.42 4.39 -1.28
N GLY A 119 1.29 4.92 -2.50
CA GLY A 119 2.42 5.09 -3.42
C GLY A 119 3.38 6.21 -3.02
N GLN A 120 2.99 7.09 -2.10
CA GLN A 120 3.81 8.22 -1.63
C GLN A 120 4.61 7.87 -0.37
N VAL A 121 4.29 6.77 0.30
CA VAL A 121 5.02 6.28 1.48
C VAL A 121 6.10 5.31 1.02
N VAL A 122 7.33 5.50 1.52
CA VAL A 122 8.41 4.55 1.27
C VAL A 122 8.04 3.21 1.91
N SER A 123 7.89 2.17 1.09
CA SER A 123 7.60 0.81 1.51
C SER A 123 8.86 -0.05 1.52
N PHE A 124 8.78 -1.22 2.16
CA PHE A 124 9.78 -2.28 2.06
C PHE A 124 9.10 -3.58 1.60
N ASP A 125 9.88 -4.44 0.95
CA ASP A 125 9.37 -5.64 0.29
C ASP A 125 9.75 -6.89 1.09
N LEU A 126 8.75 -7.71 1.39
CA LEU A 126 8.91 -9.03 1.99
C LEU A 126 8.60 -10.16 0.98
N PHE A 127 7.88 -9.85 -0.10
CA PHE A 127 7.63 -10.80 -1.18
C PHE A 127 8.92 -11.15 -1.92
N GLY A 128 9.00 -12.38 -2.43
CA GLY A 128 10.15 -12.86 -3.21
C GLY A 128 11.43 -13.09 -2.39
N LEU A 129 11.43 -12.81 -1.09
CA LEU A 129 12.54 -13.09 -0.18
C LEU A 129 12.42 -14.48 0.45
N ALA A 130 13.56 -15.07 0.81
CA ALA A 130 13.59 -16.21 1.72
C ALA A 130 13.17 -15.76 3.12
N GLN A 131 12.71 -16.70 3.96
CA GLN A 131 12.17 -16.38 5.28
C GLN A 131 13.16 -15.61 6.17
N ASP A 132 14.45 -15.98 6.16
CA ASP A 132 15.47 -15.31 6.97
C ASP A 132 15.77 -13.90 6.44
N ASP A 133 15.84 -13.72 5.12
CA ASP A 133 16.03 -12.40 4.50
C ASP A 133 14.83 -11.47 4.77
N ALA A 134 13.61 -12.01 4.70
CA ALA A 134 12.39 -11.27 5.03
C ALA A 134 12.37 -10.84 6.50
N ARG A 135 12.85 -11.71 7.40
CA ARG A 135 12.97 -11.38 8.84
C ARG A 135 13.95 -10.23 9.02
N ASP A 136 15.12 -10.33 8.42
CA ASP A 136 16.18 -9.33 8.57
C ASP A 136 15.74 -7.97 8.01
N GLU A 137 15.05 -7.94 6.86
CA GLU A 137 14.51 -6.70 6.30
C GLU A 137 13.39 -6.11 7.17
N LEU A 138 12.50 -6.94 7.72
CA LEU A 138 11.46 -6.50 8.66
C LEU A 138 12.07 -5.85 9.92
N LEU A 139 13.02 -6.52 10.57
CA LEU A 139 13.63 -6.02 11.80
C LEU A 139 14.47 -4.76 11.56
N LYS A 140 15.17 -4.70 10.42
CA LYS A 140 15.87 -3.50 9.97
C LYS A 140 14.90 -2.33 9.76
N ALA A 141 13.78 -2.55 9.08
CA ALA A 141 12.77 -1.52 8.86
C ALA A 141 12.16 -1.03 10.18
N ALA A 142 11.82 -1.95 11.08
CA ALA A 142 11.29 -1.63 12.42
C ALA A 142 12.28 -0.81 13.24
N LYS A 143 13.56 -1.22 13.29
CA LYS A 143 14.61 -0.50 14.02
C LYS A 143 14.84 0.90 13.47
N LEU A 144 14.89 1.07 12.14
CA LEU A 144 15.00 2.39 11.51
C LEU A 144 13.79 3.27 11.84
N ALA A 145 12.60 2.67 11.89
CA ALA A 145 11.38 3.37 12.25
C ALA A 145 11.38 3.87 13.69
N VAL A 146 11.80 3.03 14.63
CA VAL A 146 11.82 3.33 16.06
C VAL A 146 12.92 4.32 16.41
N THR A 147 14.15 4.08 15.93
CA THR A 147 15.33 4.83 16.36
C THR A 147 15.50 6.18 15.69
N GLY A 148 14.78 6.46 14.60
CA GLY A 148 15.04 7.67 13.83
C GLY A 148 16.19 7.54 12.82
N ALA A 149 17.00 6.48 12.92
CA ALA A 149 18.31 6.39 12.30
C ALA A 149 18.29 6.39 10.76
N ARG A 150 19.44 6.68 10.17
CA ARG A 150 19.66 6.58 8.72
C ARG A 150 20.15 5.18 8.36
N ALA A 151 19.67 4.66 7.23
CA ALA A 151 20.18 3.43 6.61
C ALA A 151 21.56 3.63 5.94
N LYS A 152 22.43 4.47 6.52
CA LYS A 152 23.77 4.74 5.98
C LYS A 152 24.61 3.46 6.15
N PRO A 153 25.24 2.94 5.08
CA PRO A 153 26.16 1.82 5.21
C PRO A 153 27.32 2.14 6.17
N SER A 154 27.80 1.12 6.87
CA SER A 154 28.95 1.23 7.79
C SER A 154 30.28 1.46 7.07
N THR A 155 30.37 1.01 5.82
CA THR A 155 31.53 1.20 4.94
C THR A 155 31.15 2.05 3.74
N GLU A 156 32.13 2.71 3.13
CA GLU A 156 31.92 3.46 1.90
C GLU A 156 31.40 2.52 0.79
N PRO A 157 30.29 2.86 0.11
CA PRO A 157 29.85 2.12 -1.06
C PRO A 157 30.92 2.19 -2.16
N PRO A 158 31.09 1.14 -2.98
CA PRO A 158 32.02 1.20 -4.10
C PRO A 158 31.62 2.34 -5.04
N PHE A 159 32.62 3.05 -5.58
CA PHE A 159 32.39 4.07 -6.60
C PHE A 159 31.63 3.44 -7.78
N PRO A 160 30.48 4.01 -8.20
CA PRO A 160 29.71 3.43 -9.30
C PRO A 160 30.59 3.45 -10.57
N PRO A 161 30.71 2.33 -11.31
CA PRO A 161 31.46 2.35 -12.56
C PRO A 161 30.84 3.41 -13.46
N ALA A 162 31.67 4.22 -14.14
CA ALA A 162 31.18 5.07 -15.21
C ALA A 162 30.40 4.17 -16.16
N ALA A 163 29.14 4.51 -16.45
CA ALA A 163 28.33 3.76 -17.39
C ALA A 163 29.09 3.73 -18.71
N THR A 164 29.84 2.66 -18.97
CA THR A 164 30.34 2.37 -20.31
C THR A 164 29.09 2.09 -21.10
N THR A 165 28.66 3.10 -21.86
CA THR A 165 27.78 2.92 -22.99
C THR A 165 28.46 1.88 -23.87
N THR A 166 28.14 0.60 -23.68
CA THR A 166 28.48 -0.45 -24.61
C THR A 166 27.66 -0.14 -25.85
N SER A 167 28.19 0.74 -26.70
CA SER A 167 27.72 0.92 -28.05
C SER A 167 27.72 -0.47 -28.69
N PRO A 168 26.61 -0.95 -29.26
CA PRO A 168 26.60 -2.24 -29.90
C PRO A 168 27.70 -2.23 -30.96
N ALA A 169 28.61 -3.20 -30.86
CA ALA A 169 29.66 -3.38 -31.85
C ALA A 169 29.04 -3.44 -33.25
N PRO A 170 29.64 -2.82 -34.28
CA PRO A 170 29.11 -2.93 -35.63
C PRO A 170 29.07 -4.40 -36.02
N ALA A 171 27.89 -4.86 -36.43
CA ALA A 171 27.70 -6.21 -36.95
C ALA A 171 28.69 -6.47 -38.10
N PRO A 172 29.22 -7.70 -38.26
CA PRO A 172 30.04 -8.03 -39.41
C PRO A 172 29.23 -7.84 -40.71
N PRO A 173 29.88 -7.48 -41.83
CA PRO A 173 29.18 -7.26 -43.10
C PRO A 173 28.56 -8.58 -43.60
N GLY A 174 27.25 -8.71 -43.41
CA GLY A 174 26.44 -9.77 -44.01
C GLY A 174 26.11 -9.45 -45.46
N THR A 175 26.50 -10.35 -46.35
CA THR A 175 26.17 -10.39 -47.77
C THR A 175 24.66 -10.22 -48.00
N GLY A 176 24.32 -9.31 -48.90
CA GLY A 176 22.95 -8.86 -49.13
C GLY A 176 22.02 -9.92 -49.68
N LEU A 177 20.78 -9.89 -49.19
CA LEU A 177 19.60 -10.28 -49.94
C LEU A 177 18.55 -9.18 -49.80
N ARG A 178 18.09 -8.72 -50.95
CA ARG A 178 17.14 -7.63 -51.20
C ARG A 178 15.77 -7.91 -50.56
N PRO A 179 15.13 -6.94 -49.87
CA PRO A 179 13.76 -7.10 -49.39
C PRO A 179 12.72 -6.78 -50.47
N GLU A 180 11.68 -7.62 -50.56
CA GLU A 180 10.44 -7.37 -51.30
C GLU A 180 9.42 -6.65 -50.37
N PRO A 181 8.64 -5.65 -50.84
CA PRO A 181 7.76 -4.87 -49.98
C PRO A 181 6.29 -5.32 -50.02
N ALA A 182 5.61 -5.28 -48.87
CA ALA A 182 4.14 -5.24 -48.75
C ALA A 182 3.74 -4.58 -47.40
N PRO A 183 2.49 -4.11 -47.22
CA PRO A 183 2.18 -2.68 -47.15
C PRO A 183 1.94 -2.12 -45.75
N ARG A 184 2.00 -0.78 -45.69
CA ARG A 184 1.77 0.06 -44.50
C ARG A 184 0.29 0.11 -44.13
N SER A 185 0.00 0.00 -42.84
CA SER A 185 -1.10 0.74 -42.23
C SER A 185 -0.59 1.34 -40.91
N ALA A 186 -0.75 2.66 -40.81
CA ALA A 186 -0.25 3.50 -39.75
C ALA A 186 -1.41 3.97 -38.87
N ALA A 187 -1.21 3.96 -37.56
CA ALA A 187 -1.70 4.99 -36.63
C ALA A 187 -1.03 4.80 -35.27
N SER A 188 0.13 5.43 -35.11
CA SER A 188 0.77 5.65 -33.81
C SER A 188 0.09 6.83 -33.11
N HIS A 189 -0.27 6.66 -31.84
CA HIS A 189 -0.61 7.78 -30.96
C HIS A 189 0.68 8.44 -30.44
N PRO A 190 0.81 9.78 -30.47
CA PRO A 190 1.94 10.46 -29.87
C PRO A 190 1.81 10.54 -28.35
N ALA A 191 2.90 10.23 -27.64
CA ALA A 191 3.08 10.59 -26.25
C ALA A 191 3.22 12.12 -26.14
N GLY A 192 2.15 12.79 -25.69
CA GLY A 192 2.18 14.19 -25.28
C GLY A 192 2.55 14.33 -23.78
N PRO A 193 2.98 15.52 -23.34
CA PRO A 193 3.30 15.76 -21.94
C PRO A 193 2.04 15.75 -21.05
N ILE A 194 2.22 15.40 -19.77
CA ILE A 194 1.18 15.39 -18.74
C ILE A 194 0.55 16.78 -18.62
N GLN A 195 -0.78 16.86 -18.77
CA GLN A 195 -1.57 18.06 -18.45
C GLN A 195 -2.23 17.88 -17.09
N ILE A 196 -1.93 18.78 -16.15
CA ILE A 196 -2.61 18.86 -14.85
C ILE A 196 -3.80 19.79 -15.01
N GLY A 197 -5.01 19.23 -14.95
CA GLY A 197 -6.26 20.00 -14.92
C GLY A 197 -6.80 20.12 -13.50
N THR A 198 -7.15 21.34 -13.09
CA THR A 198 -7.94 21.60 -11.87
C THR A 198 -9.40 21.22 -12.11
N VAL A 199 -9.94 20.30 -11.30
CA VAL A 199 -11.39 20.07 -11.22
C VAL A 199 -11.98 20.89 -10.08
N SER A 200 -12.84 21.84 -10.43
CA SER A 200 -13.73 22.52 -9.48
C SER A 200 -15.00 21.70 -9.34
N ALA A 201 -15.27 21.17 -8.16
CA ALA A 201 -16.61 20.72 -7.80
C ALA A 201 -17.38 21.92 -7.21
N PRO A 202 -18.52 22.34 -7.79
CA PRO A 202 -19.31 23.41 -7.23
C PRO A 202 -20.09 22.92 -6.00
N GLY A 203 -19.85 23.54 -4.86
CA GLY A 203 -20.78 23.64 -3.73
C GLY A 203 -21.09 22.35 -2.94
N GLY A 204 -20.49 22.22 -1.76
CA GLY A 204 -21.15 21.74 -0.54
C GLY A 204 -21.68 20.29 -0.45
N THR A 205 -21.04 19.54 0.44
CA THR A 205 -21.54 18.45 1.32
C THR A 205 -22.54 17.41 0.80
N ALA A 206 -22.15 16.13 0.90
CA ALA A 206 -23.11 15.06 1.20
C ALA A 206 -22.53 14.06 2.22
N ILE A 207 -23.18 13.99 3.37
CA ILE A 207 -23.28 12.80 4.24
C ILE A 207 -24.58 12.12 3.86
N GLY A 208 -24.59 10.80 3.67
CA GLY A 208 -25.84 10.05 3.58
C GLY A 208 -25.70 8.64 3.02
N VAL A 209 -25.81 7.65 3.90
CA VAL A 209 -25.92 6.21 3.60
C VAL A 209 -27.27 5.91 2.95
N ASN A 210 -27.35 5.05 1.92
CA ASN A 210 -28.49 4.12 1.85
C ASN A 210 -28.18 2.78 1.17
N HIS A 211 -28.70 1.76 1.85
CA HIS A 211 -28.86 0.37 1.52
C HIS A 211 -29.72 0.17 0.26
N GLY A 212 -29.45 -0.89 -0.48
CA GLY A 212 -30.41 -1.41 -1.46
C GLY A 212 -29.78 -1.80 -2.77
N ARG A 213 -29.63 -3.11 -2.94
CA ARG A 213 -29.38 -3.84 -4.17
C ARG A 213 -30.25 -3.30 -5.32
N VAL A 214 -29.64 -2.83 -6.41
CA VAL A 214 -30.31 -2.62 -7.69
C VAL A 214 -29.71 -3.58 -8.71
N ILE A 215 -30.50 -4.60 -9.05
CA ILE A 215 -30.32 -5.41 -10.25
C ILE A 215 -31.06 -4.64 -11.34
N GLN A 216 -30.39 -4.28 -12.44
CA GLN A 216 -31.07 -3.93 -13.68
C GLN A 216 -30.57 -4.86 -14.79
N ARG A 217 -31.39 -5.86 -15.10
CA ARG A 217 -31.49 -6.44 -16.44
C ARG A 217 -32.49 -5.60 -17.22
N SER A 218 -32.14 -5.25 -18.45
CA SER A 218 -33.07 -4.69 -19.42
C SER A 218 -32.76 -5.25 -20.81
N ASP A 219 -33.18 -6.49 -21.06
CA ASP A 219 -33.58 -6.91 -22.40
C ASP A 219 -35.01 -6.41 -22.63
N GLY A 220 -35.27 -5.79 -23.77
CA GLY A 220 -36.58 -5.20 -24.04
C GLY A 220 -36.68 -4.57 -25.42
N GLU A 221 -36.43 -5.38 -26.45
CA GLU A 221 -36.86 -5.17 -27.83
C GLU A 221 -38.34 -4.71 -27.85
N ARG A 222 -38.62 -3.57 -28.48
CA ARG A 222 -39.96 -2.96 -28.54
C ARG A 222 -40.56 -3.20 -29.93
N PRO A 223 -41.74 -3.85 -30.06
CA PRO A 223 -42.53 -3.74 -31.28
C PRO A 223 -43.65 -2.71 -31.14
N SER A 224 -43.87 -2.01 -32.25
CA SER A 224 -44.82 -0.92 -32.50
C SER A 224 -46.31 -1.23 -32.22
N PRO A 225 -47.15 -0.20 -31.99
CA PRO A 225 -48.58 -0.38 -31.80
C PRO A 225 -49.33 -0.54 -33.14
N ARG A 226 -50.24 -1.52 -33.21
CA ARG A 226 -51.37 -1.50 -34.14
C ARG A 226 -52.67 -1.38 -33.35
N ASN A 227 -53.46 -0.42 -33.80
CA ASN A 227 -54.80 -0.05 -33.39
C ASN A 227 -55.82 -1.02 -33.99
N ASP A 228 -56.86 -1.37 -33.23
CA ASP A 228 -58.20 -1.89 -33.59
C ASP A 228 -58.86 -2.20 -32.22
N GLY A 229 -59.97 -1.66 -31.73
CA GLY A 229 -61.25 -1.30 -32.32
C GLY A 229 -62.35 -1.99 -31.47
N GLN A 230 -63.38 -1.25 -31.03
CA GLN A 230 -64.63 -1.70 -30.35
C GLN A 230 -64.53 -2.16 -28.88
N ALA A 231 -65.49 -1.97 -27.97
CA ALA A 231 -66.82 -1.34 -27.95
C ALA A 231 -67.24 -1.17 -26.46
N GLY A 232 -68.16 -0.24 -26.18
CA GLY A 232 -68.80 -0.09 -24.86
C GLY A 232 -69.05 1.35 -24.48
#